data_AF-A0A9P7J670-F1
#
_entry.id   AF-A0A9P7J670-F1
#
_cell.length_a   1.000
_cell.length_b   1.000
_cell.length_c   1.000
_cell.angle_alpha   90.00
_cell.angle_beta   90.00
_cell.angle_gamma   90.00
#
_symmetry.space_group_name_H-M   'P 1'
#
loop_
_entity.id
_entity.type
_entity.pdbx_description
1 polymer ?
#
loop_
_entity_poly.entity_id
_entity_poly.type
_entity_poly.pdbx_seq_one_letter_code
_entity_poly.pdbx_strand_id
1 'polypeptide(L)'
;MATGLLSTLTVYPDIEFQGINQGPLQLVLLTICFSGKLPMQVIKRNMVSKPVSFGEEYVSFTSPVVEVVSMDLCSSSGESTHPDGTVSDTNSPVHQDVSDDIQILFLPLQHFDNSDWNTWATLLKNIESWLVDVGSETQLWMWGRNAFWLALIAAYPLFPRGSWPKWDSHIPLEGSFIKQWLEQSSDHTMIEQEQDSIRVDIWDKFCKHATLFFPHSLVVSD
;
A
#
# COMPACT_ATOMS: atom_id res chain seq x y z
N MET A 1 5.66 23.61 -9.85
CA MET A 1 5.69 23.06 -8.49
C MET A 1 4.36 22.39 -8.22
N ALA A 2 4.29 21.06 -8.31
CA ALA A 2 3.07 20.31 -8.02
C ALA A 2 3.09 19.94 -6.53
N THR A 3 2.39 20.70 -5.70
CA THR A 3 2.08 20.30 -4.33
C THR A 3 1.07 19.16 -4.41
N GLY A 4 1.51 17.93 -4.15
CA GLY A 4 0.59 16.82 -3.92
C GLY A 4 -0.33 17.21 -2.76
N LEU A 5 -1.61 17.40 -3.06
CA LEU A 5 -2.63 17.70 -2.06
C LEU A 5 -2.78 16.46 -1.19
N LEU A 6 -2.28 16.52 0.05
CA LEU A 6 -2.62 15.58 1.09
C LEU A 6 -4.14 15.64 1.31
N SER A 7 -4.86 14.63 0.85
CA SER A 7 -6.29 14.52 1.10
C SER A 7 -6.53 14.02 2.53
N THR A 8 -6.55 14.94 3.49
CA THR A 8 -6.96 14.64 4.86
C THR A 8 -8.48 14.51 4.90
N LEU A 9 -8.99 13.27 5.00
CA LEU A 9 -10.41 13.05 5.27
C LEU A 9 -10.66 13.20 6.76
N THR A 10 -11.09 14.38 7.19
CA THR A 10 -11.57 14.59 8.55
C THR A 10 -13.05 14.25 8.60
N VAL A 11 -13.39 13.16 9.28
CA VAL A 11 -14.79 12.80 9.55
C VAL A 11 -15.23 13.49 10.84
N TYR A 12 -16.19 14.41 10.73
CA TYR A 12 -16.87 15.00 11.88
C TYR A 12 -18.20 14.27 12.07
N PRO A 13 -18.31 13.33 13.01
CA PRO A 13 -19.62 12.74 13.31
C PRO A 13 -20.52 13.83 13.89
N ASP A 14 -21.72 13.99 13.34
CA ASP A 14 -22.77 14.80 13.97
C ASP A 14 -23.24 14.07 15.22
N ILE A 15 -22.90 14.62 16.39
CA ILE A 15 -23.34 14.10 17.69
C ILE A 15 -24.56 14.91 18.11
N GLU A 16 -25.75 14.37 17.86
CA GLU A 16 -27.00 14.94 18.36
C GLU A 16 -27.30 14.41 19.76
N PHE A 17 -27.39 15.31 20.73
CA PHE A 17 -27.79 14.97 22.10
C PHE A 17 -29.32 14.97 22.19
N GLN A 18 -29.95 13.79 22.23
CA GLN A 18 -31.36 13.67 22.59
C GLN A 18 -31.53 13.60 24.11
N GLY A 19 -31.72 14.76 24.76
CA GLY A 19 -32.07 14.81 26.18
C GLY A 19 -32.22 16.23 26.73
N ILE A 20 -33.34 16.50 27.40
CA ILE A 20 -33.64 17.80 28.03
C ILE A 20 -33.01 17.90 29.44
N ASN A 21 -32.45 16.80 29.95
CA ASN A 21 -31.93 16.70 31.30
C ASN A 21 -30.40 16.70 31.27
N GLN A 22 -29.79 17.66 32.00
CA GLN A 22 -28.35 17.83 32.17
C GLN A 22 -27.73 16.70 33.01
N GLY A 23 -27.80 15.46 32.53
CA GLY A 23 -27.09 14.33 33.11
C GLY A 23 -25.57 14.45 32.93
N PRO A 24 -24.76 13.73 33.73
CA PRO A 24 -23.31 13.69 33.55
C PRO A 24 -22.97 13.14 32.16
N LEU A 25 -21.96 13.75 31.51
CA LEU A 25 -21.47 13.31 30.21
C LEU A 25 -20.95 11.87 30.33
N GLN A 26 -21.53 10.97 29.55
CA GLN A 26 -21.06 9.60 29.43
C GLN A 26 -19.91 9.52 28.43
N LEU A 27 -18.86 8.78 28.78
CA LEU A 27 -17.73 8.57 27.88
C LEU A 27 -18.17 7.65 26.73
N VAL A 28 -18.03 8.12 25.49
CA VAL A 28 -18.32 7.31 24.29
C VAL A 28 -16.99 6.86 23.69
N LEU A 29 -16.84 5.56 23.43
CA LEU A 29 -15.69 5.01 22.71
C LEU A 29 -16.01 5.02 21.21
N LEU A 30 -15.30 5.84 20.45
CA LEU A 30 -15.36 5.84 18.99
C LEU A 30 -14.33 4.87 18.45
N THR A 31 -14.77 3.82 17.76
CA THR A 31 -13.87 2.88 17.08
C THR A 31 -13.99 3.10 15.58
N ILE A 32 -12.84 3.33 14.93
CA ILE A 32 -12.74 3.39 13.47
C ILE A 32 -12.18 2.05 13.02
N CYS A 33 -13.04 1.22 12.44
CA CYS A 33 -12.67 -0.04 11.84
C CYS A 33 -12.37 0.18 10.36
N PHE A 34 -11.40 -0.53 9.81
CA PHE A 34 -11.13 -0.51 8.38
C PHE A 34 -11.42 -1.90 7.84
N SER A 35 -12.40 -2.02 6.94
CA SER A 35 -12.65 -3.28 6.24
C SER A 35 -11.78 -3.34 4.98
N GLY A 36 -11.07 -4.45 4.80
CA GLY A 36 -10.15 -4.65 3.68
C GLY A 36 -9.16 -5.79 3.93
N LYS A 37 -8.55 -6.30 2.86
CA LYS A 37 -7.42 -7.23 2.96
C LYS A 37 -6.15 -6.40 3.05
N LEU A 38 -5.59 -6.30 4.26
CA LEU A 38 -4.28 -5.71 4.46
C LEU A 38 -3.20 -6.78 4.33
N PRO A 39 -2.04 -6.48 3.72
CA PRO A 39 -0.90 -7.38 3.77
C PRO A 39 -0.56 -7.68 5.23
N MET A 40 -0.32 -8.97 5.57
CA MET A 40 -0.04 -9.40 6.95
C MET A 40 1.12 -8.64 7.59
N GLN A 41 2.04 -8.13 6.76
CA GLN A 41 3.19 -7.32 7.16
C GLN A 41 2.81 -5.95 7.77
N VAL A 42 1.64 -5.40 7.42
CA VAL A 42 1.11 -4.12 7.94
C VAL A 42 0.54 -4.30 9.36
N ILE A 43 -0.04 -5.47 9.65
CA ILE A 43 -0.78 -5.74 10.90
C ILE A 43 0.16 -5.81 12.11
N LYS A 44 1.42 -6.24 11.93
CA LYS A 44 2.38 -6.39 13.05
C LYS A 44 2.82 -5.06 13.69
N ARG A 45 2.57 -3.90 13.07
CA ARG A 45 3.19 -2.62 13.50
C ARG A 45 2.42 -1.81 14.55
N ASN A 46 1.10 -2.01 14.71
CA ASN A 46 0.25 -1.01 15.38
C ASN A 46 -0.54 -1.49 16.62
N MET A 47 -0.12 -2.55 17.32
CA MET A 47 -0.75 -2.96 18.59
C MET A 47 -0.37 -2.09 19.80
N VAL A 48 -0.15 -0.80 19.61
CA VAL A 48 -0.03 0.19 20.69
C VAL A 48 -0.90 1.37 20.30
N SER A 49 -1.85 1.74 21.15
CA SER A 49 -2.88 2.77 20.93
C SER A 49 -2.27 4.16 20.64
N LYS A 50 -1.78 4.37 19.42
CA LYS A 50 -1.42 5.66 18.88
C LYS A 50 -2.43 6.02 17.80
N PRO A 51 -2.74 7.30 17.59
CA PRO A 51 -3.53 7.73 16.44
C PRO A 51 -2.85 7.22 15.17
N VAL A 52 -3.53 6.33 14.45
CA VAL A 52 -3.03 5.76 13.19
C VAL A 52 -3.51 6.67 12.08
N SER A 53 -2.57 7.35 11.42
CA SER A 53 -2.82 8.03 10.15
C SER A 53 -2.45 7.09 9.00
N PHE A 54 -3.37 6.91 8.05
CA PHE A 54 -3.09 6.20 6.81
C PHE A 54 -2.64 7.22 5.77
N GLY A 55 -1.59 6.90 5.01
CA GLY A 55 -1.22 7.66 3.82
C GLY A 55 -2.32 7.59 2.76
N GLU A 56 -2.42 8.61 1.92
CA GLU A 56 -3.42 8.71 0.84
C GLU A 56 -3.33 7.52 -0.13
N GLU A 57 -2.15 6.93 -0.27
CA GLU A 57 -1.91 5.72 -1.05
C GLU A 57 -2.73 4.51 -0.54
N TYR A 58 -3.14 4.49 0.72
CA TYR A 58 -3.89 3.38 1.32
C TYR A 58 -5.42 3.52 1.19
N VAL A 59 -5.93 4.63 0.67
CA VAL A 59 -7.39 4.90 0.61
C VAL A 59 -8.13 3.89 -0.26
N SER A 60 -7.46 3.31 -1.27
CA SER A 60 -8.04 2.23 -2.10
C SER A 60 -8.04 0.86 -1.43
N PHE A 61 -7.36 0.72 -0.28
CA PHE A 61 -7.17 -0.54 0.44
C PHE A 61 -8.08 -0.68 1.66
N THR A 62 -8.74 0.40 2.08
CA THR A 62 -9.56 0.41 3.29
C THR A 62 -10.83 1.22 3.10
N SER A 63 -11.96 0.69 3.59
CA SER A 63 -13.16 1.50 3.80
C SER A 63 -13.29 1.77 5.30
N PRO A 64 -13.26 3.04 5.76
CA PRO A 64 -13.53 3.33 7.15
C PRO A 64 -14.98 2.97 7.47
N VAL A 65 -15.17 2.19 8.52
CA VAL A 65 -16.44 1.89 9.14
C VAL A 65 -16.38 2.51 10.53
N VAL A 66 -17.28 3.46 10.79
CA VAL A 66 -17.38 4.11 12.10
C VAL A 66 -18.43 3.38 12.91
N GLU A 67 -18.01 2.73 14.00
CA GLU A 67 -18.91 2.08 14.94
C GLU A 67 -18.89 2.82 16.26
N VAL A 68 -20.08 3.15 16.76
CA VAL A 68 -20.26 3.79 18.07
C VAL A 68 -20.68 2.69 19.04
N VAL A 69 -19.82 2.40 20.01
CA VAL A 69 -20.10 1.39 21.05
C VAL A 69 -20.23 2.10 22.38
N SER A 70 -21.36 1.89 23.07
CA SER A 70 -21.55 2.37 24.44
C SER A 70 -20.66 1.56 25.39
N MET A 71 -19.87 2.25 26.22
CA MET A 71 -18.89 1.62 27.11
C MET A 71 -19.56 0.77 28.21
N ASP A 72 -20.85 1.01 28.50
CA ASP A 72 -21.62 0.27 29.50
C ASP A 72 -21.80 -1.22 29.15
N LEU A 73 -21.62 -1.60 27.88
CA LEU A 73 -21.76 -2.99 27.43
C LEU A 73 -20.45 -3.79 27.53
N CYS A 74 -19.30 -3.13 27.68
CA CYS A 74 -17.99 -3.83 27.74
C CYS A 74 -17.66 -4.42 29.12
N SER A 75 -18.54 -4.27 30.11
CA SER A 75 -18.30 -4.74 31.49
C SER A 75 -19.07 -6.00 31.88
N SER A 76 -19.91 -6.59 31.00
CA SER A 76 -20.57 -7.88 31.30
C SER A 76 -19.79 -9.08 30.76
N SER A 77 -18.53 -9.22 31.18
CA SER A 77 -17.83 -10.50 31.15
C SER A 77 -18.21 -11.30 32.38
N GLY A 78 -19.33 -12.02 32.30
CA GLY A 78 -19.75 -12.93 33.35
C GLY A 78 -21.00 -13.68 32.93
N GLU A 79 -20.84 -15.00 32.78
CA GLU A 79 -21.93 -15.99 32.75
C GLU A 79 -22.50 -16.34 31.36
N SER A 80 -21.66 -17.04 30.57
CA SER A 80 -22.13 -17.92 29.50
C SER A 80 -22.51 -19.28 30.11
N THR A 81 -23.79 -19.48 30.40
CA THR A 81 -24.35 -20.81 30.67
C THR A 81 -24.45 -21.57 29.34
N HIS A 82 -23.66 -22.63 29.20
CA HIS A 82 -23.78 -23.60 28.11
C HIS A 82 -25.17 -24.25 28.11
N PRO A 83 -25.82 -24.39 26.94
CA PRO A 83 -26.65 -25.55 26.66
C PRO A 83 -25.91 -26.49 25.72
N ASP A 84 -25.92 -27.73 26.18
CA ASP A 84 -25.48 -28.96 25.56
C ASP A 84 -26.31 -29.32 24.30
N GLY A 85 -25.68 -30.06 23.38
CA GLY A 85 -26.35 -30.81 22.29
C GLY A 85 -26.56 -30.07 20.97
N THR A 86 -25.91 -30.48 19.88
CA THR A 86 -26.23 -31.69 19.10
C THR A 86 -25.39 -31.70 17.81
N VAL A 87 -24.82 -32.86 17.50
CA VAL A 87 -24.00 -33.17 16.33
C VAL A 87 -24.80 -33.00 15.03
N SER A 88 -24.26 -32.30 14.05
CA SER A 88 -24.65 -32.43 12.64
C SER A 88 -23.44 -32.20 11.74
N ASP A 89 -22.85 -33.33 11.34
CA ASP A 89 -21.85 -33.44 10.29
C ASP A 89 -22.40 -32.86 8.98
N THR A 90 -21.87 -31.70 8.59
CA THR A 90 -22.01 -31.20 7.22
C THR A 90 -20.61 -31.01 6.67
N ASN A 91 -20.20 -31.93 5.80
CA ASN A 91 -18.99 -31.85 5.00
C ASN A 91 -19.02 -30.60 4.12
N SER A 92 -18.64 -29.45 4.69
CA SER A 92 -18.24 -28.30 3.89
C SER A 92 -16.88 -28.60 3.28
N PRO A 93 -16.69 -28.36 1.97
CA PRO A 93 -15.37 -28.44 1.39
C PRO A 93 -14.51 -27.44 2.13
N VAL A 94 -13.46 -27.94 2.76
CA VAL A 94 -12.38 -27.13 3.31
C VAL A 94 -11.86 -26.30 2.14
N HIS A 95 -12.34 -25.05 2.05
CA HIS A 95 -11.66 -24.01 1.29
C HIS A 95 -10.30 -23.90 1.96
N GLN A 96 -9.36 -24.64 1.41
CA GLN A 96 -7.95 -24.54 1.72
C GLN A 96 -7.60 -23.11 1.34
N ASP A 97 -7.68 -22.22 2.33
CA ASP A 97 -7.26 -20.83 2.27
C ASP A 97 -5.73 -20.89 2.20
N VAL A 98 -5.24 -21.33 1.04
CA VAL A 98 -3.84 -21.25 0.66
C VAL A 98 -3.62 -19.77 0.44
N SER A 99 -3.40 -19.07 1.55
CA SER A 99 -2.71 -17.79 1.55
C SER A 99 -1.29 -18.10 1.09
N ASP A 100 -1.12 -18.31 -0.21
CA ASP A 100 0.18 -18.27 -0.86
C ASP A 100 0.67 -16.85 -0.61
N ASP A 101 1.50 -16.70 0.42
CA ASP A 101 2.25 -15.48 0.69
C ASP A 101 3.11 -15.23 -0.55
N ILE A 102 2.60 -14.42 -1.48
CA ILE A 102 3.31 -14.09 -2.71
C ILE A 102 4.60 -13.39 -2.31
N GLN A 103 5.72 -14.08 -2.53
CA GLN A 103 7.03 -13.56 -2.21
C GLN A 103 7.43 -12.47 -3.21
N ILE A 104 7.97 -11.36 -2.70
CA ILE A 104 8.48 -10.25 -3.52
C ILE A 104 9.93 -10.56 -3.86
N LEU A 105 10.17 -11.29 -4.94
CA LEU A 105 11.47 -11.89 -5.24
C LEU A 105 12.57 -10.89 -5.63
N PHE A 106 12.21 -9.67 -5.99
CA PHE A 106 13.18 -8.62 -6.34
C PHE A 106 13.63 -7.80 -5.11
N LEU A 107 13.12 -8.09 -3.91
CA LEU A 107 13.54 -7.45 -2.65
C LEU A 107 14.05 -8.49 -1.64
N PRO A 108 15.04 -8.15 -0.79
CA PRO A 108 15.78 -6.88 -0.77
C PRO A 108 16.74 -6.72 -1.96
N LEU A 109 17.16 -5.47 -2.20
CA LEU A 109 18.13 -5.12 -3.22
C LEU A 109 19.54 -5.44 -2.73
N GLN A 110 20.18 -6.44 -3.35
CA GLN A 110 21.57 -6.80 -3.09
C GLN A 110 22.51 -5.93 -3.91
N HIS A 111 23.51 -5.31 -3.25
CA HIS A 111 24.57 -4.50 -3.88
C HIS A 111 24.06 -3.40 -4.82
N PHE A 112 22.95 -2.77 -4.45
CA PHE A 112 22.28 -1.80 -5.32
C PHE A 112 22.84 -0.39 -5.15
N ASP A 113 23.39 0.16 -6.24
CA ASP A 113 23.76 1.56 -6.38
C ASP A 113 22.62 2.33 -7.05
N ASN A 114 22.04 3.32 -6.38
CA ASN A 114 20.92 4.09 -6.91
C ASN A 114 21.34 5.14 -7.96
N SER A 115 22.64 5.38 -8.13
CA SER A 115 23.20 6.32 -9.10
C SER A 115 23.60 5.63 -10.40
N ASP A 116 23.82 4.32 -10.38
CA ASP A 116 24.14 3.51 -11.56
C ASP A 116 22.87 3.13 -12.32
N TRP A 117 22.86 3.34 -13.63
CA TRP A 117 21.73 2.96 -14.47
C TRP A 117 21.65 1.43 -14.67
N ASN A 118 22.77 0.71 -14.58
CA ASN A 118 22.80 -0.75 -14.81
C ASN A 118 22.10 -1.52 -13.67
N THR A 119 22.28 -1.09 -12.43
CA THR A 119 21.61 -1.66 -11.25
C THR A 119 20.09 -1.45 -11.36
N TRP A 120 19.65 -0.26 -11.78
CA TRP A 120 18.24 0.02 -12.08
C TRP A 120 17.71 -0.82 -13.23
N ALA A 121 18.46 -0.99 -14.32
CA ALA A 121 18.05 -1.83 -15.44
C ALA A 121 17.93 -3.32 -15.04
N THR A 122 18.80 -3.78 -14.14
CA THR A 122 18.72 -5.14 -13.57
C THR A 122 17.48 -5.29 -12.69
N LEU A 123 17.23 -4.32 -11.81
CA LEU A 123 16.02 -4.29 -10.97
C LEU A 123 14.74 -4.27 -11.82
N LEU A 124 14.72 -3.45 -12.88
CA LEU A 124 13.61 -3.39 -13.82
C LEU A 124 13.27 -4.78 -14.38
N LYS A 125 14.28 -5.55 -14.79
CA LYS A 125 14.09 -6.91 -15.32
C LYS A 125 13.63 -7.91 -14.26
N ASN A 126 14.10 -7.78 -13.02
CA ASN A 126 13.62 -8.60 -11.91
C ASN A 126 12.14 -8.32 -11.59
N ILE A 127 11.74 -7.04 -11.59
CA ILE A 127 10.32 -6.66 -11.39
C ILE A 127 9.47 -7.13 -12.57
N GLU A 128 9.94 -6.99 -13.81
CA GLU A 128 9.25 -7.45 -15.01
C GLU A 128 8.96 -8.96 -14.95
N SER A 129 9.98 -9.78 -14.66
CA SER A 129 9.82 -11.23 -14.50
C SER A 129 8.80 -11.57 -13.42
N TRP A 130 8.90 -10.91 -12.27
CA TRP A 130 7.98 -11.13 -11.16
C TRP A 130 6.53 -10.72 -11.50
N LEU A 131 6.33 -9.63 -12.26
CA LEU A 131 4.99 -9.18 -12.70
C LEU A 131 4.33 -10.12 -13.70
N VAL A 132 5.12 -10.86 -14.49
CA VAL A 132 4.58 -11.88 -15.41
C VAL A 132 4.11 -13.10 -14.61
N ASP A 133 4.80 -13.43 -13.51
CA ASP A 133 4.46 -14.55 -12.65
C ASP A 133 3.28 -14.24 -11.70
N VAL A 134 3.16 -12.99 -11.25
CA VAL A 134 2.06 -12.54 -10.40
C VAL A 134 0.83 -12.23 -11.26
N GLY A 135 -0.32 -12.82 -10.94
CA GLY A 135 -1.57 -12.56 -11.68
C GLY A 135 -1.99 -11.08 -11.67
N SER A 136 -2.41 -10.56 -12.84
CA SER A 136 -2.74 -9.14 -13.09
C SER A 136 -3.85 -8.57 -12.22
N GLU A 137 -4.72 -9.43 -11.68
CA GLU A 137 -5.89 -9.04 -10.89
C GLU A 137 -5.57 -8.76 -9.42
N THR A 138 -4.31 -8.94 -9.00
CA THR A 138 -3.93 -8.76 -7.60
C THR A 138 -3.50 -7.33 -7.31
N GLN A 139 -3.81 -6.86 -6.10
CA GLN A 139 -3.31 -5.55 -5.62
C GLN A 139 -1.78 -5.51 -5.57
N LEU A 140 -1.15 -6.65 -5.29
CA LEU A 140 0.29 -6.80 -5.28
C LEU A 140 0.88 -6.59 -6.69
N TRP A 141 0.20 -7.07 -7.73
CA TRP A 141 0.56 -6.78 -9.10
C TRP A 141 0.46 -5.29 -9.43
N MET A 142 -0.63 -4.61 -9.03
CA MET A 142 -0.77 -3.16 -9.24
C MET A 142 0.35 -2.37 -8.53
N TRP A 143 0.71 -2.78 -7.31
CA TRP A 143 1.85 -2.23 -6.58
C TRP A 143 3.16 -2.46 -7.34
N GLY A 144 3.44 -3.68 -7.79
CA GLY A 144 4.68 -3.98 -8.51
C GLY A 144 4.76 -3.30 -9.87
N ARG A 145 3.63 -3.07 -10.55
CA ARG A 145 3.57 -2.27 -11.78
C ARG A 145 4.02 -0.84 -11.54
N ASN A 146 3.63 -0.22 -10.43
CA ASN A 146 4.15 1.11 -10.06
C ASN A 146 5.65 1.05 -9.75
N ALA A 147 6.14 0.00 -9.08
CA ALA A 147 7.57 -0.20 -8.83
C ALA A 147 8.36 -0.37 -10.14
N PHE A 148 7.79 -1.09 -11.12
CA PHE A 148 8.33 -1.26 -12.46
C PHE A 148 8.50 0.09 -13.17
N TRP A 149 7.46 0.93 -13.15
CA TRP A 149 7.54 2.25 -13.77
C TRP A 149 8.58 3.15 -13.11
N LEU A 150 8.68 3.13 -11.79
CA LEU A 150 9.74 3.85 -11.06
C LEU A 150 11.13 3.36 -11.50
N ALA A 151 11.36 2.04 -11.53
CA ALA A 151 12.63 1.48 -11.95
C ALA A 151 12.96 1.80 -13.43
N LEU A 152 11.97 1.82 -14.31
CA LEU A 152 12.14 2.15 -15.72
C LEU A 152 12.60 3.61 -15.90
N ILE A 153 11.96 4.55 -15.18
CA ILE A 153 12.34 5.97 -15.24
C ILE A 153 13.74 6.19 -14.67
N ALA A 154 14.12 5.50 -13.58
CA ALA A 154 15.48 5.63 -13.05
C ALA A 154 16.55 5.06 -13.99
N ALA A 155 16.27 3.92 -14.64
CA ALA A 155 17.18 3.33 -15.62
C ALA A 155 17.26 4.18 -16.91
N TYR A 156 16.13 4.74 -17.34
CA TYR A 156 16.00 5.49 -18.60
C TYR A 156 15.27 6.83 -18.39
N PRO A 157 15.92 7.83 -17.76
CA PRO A 157 15.28 9.11 -17.40
C PRO A 157 14.73 9.91 -18.59
N LEU A 158 15.20 9.63 -19.80
CA LEU A 158 14.73 10.29 -21.01
C LEU A 158 13.41 9.71 -21.57
N PHE A 159 12.81 8.69 -20.94
CA PHE A 159 11.52 8.16 -21.38
C PHE A 159 10.42 9.24 -21.32
N PRO A 160 9.57 9.41 -22.36
CA PRO A 160 9.43 8.59 -23.58
C PRO A 160 10.10 9.20 -24.82
N ARG A 161 11.16 10.02 -24.67
CA ARG A 161 11.84 10.72 -25.77
C ARG A 161 13.23 10.16 -26.13
N GLY A 162 13.85 9.39 -25.24
CA GLY A 162 15.16 8.76 -25.43
C GLY A 162 15.15 7.35 -26.04
N SER A 163 16.12 6.54 -25.65
CA SER A 163 16.14 5.10 -25.94
C SER A 163 15.78 4.35 -24.67
N TRP A 164 14.90 3.36 -24.78
CA TRP A 164 14.51 2.49 -23.69
C TRP A 164 14.23 1.08 -24.24
N PRO A 165 14.40 0.04 -23.41
CA PRO A 165 14.13 -1.32 -23.82
C PRO A 165 12.63 -1.52 -24.04
N LYS A 166 12.28 -2.44 -24.93
CA LYS A 166 10.92 -2.99 -24.96
C LYS A 166 10.66 -3.72 -23.64
N TRP A 167 9.44 -3.62 -23.15
CA TRP A 167 8.93 -4.35 -22.00
C TRP A 167 7.79 -5.27 -22.41
N ASP A 168 7.44 -6.21 -21.54
CA ASP A 168 6.34 -7.14 -21.74
C ASP A 168 4.99 -6.41 -21.92
N SER A 169 4.26 -6.73 -22.99
CA SER A 169 2.96 -6.10 -23.31
C SER A 169 1.87 -6.34 -22.26
N HIS A 170 2.04 -7.32 -21.37
CA HIS A 170 1.13 -7.54 -20.24
C HIS A 170 1.27 -6.48 -19.15
N ILE A 171 2.31 -5.64 -19.19
CA ILE A 171 2.50 -4.51 -18.28
C ILE A 171 1.99 -3.24 -18.97
N PRO A 172 0.73 -2.81 -18.70
CA PRO A 172 0.13 -1.67 -19.35
C PRO A 172 0.71 -0.37 -18.80
N LEU A 173 0.74 0.66 -19.64
CA LEU A 173 1.18 2.01 -19.31
C LEU A 173 0.15 2.74 -18.43
N GLU A 174 -0.01 2.23 -17.21
CA GLU A 174 -1.02 2.64 -16.25
C GLU A 174 -0.42 2.80 -14.86
N GLY A 175 -1.01 3.71 -14.08
CA GLY A 175 -0.54 4.10 -12.76
C GLY A 175 -0.51 5.62 -12.64
N SER A 176 -0.76 6.15 -11.43
CA SER A 176 -0.74 7.59 -11.18
C SER A 176 0.64 8.19 -11.48
N PHE A 177 1.70 7.50 -11.04
CA PHE A 177 3.08 7.93 -11.26
C PHE A 177 3.41 8.07 -12.75
N ILE A 178 3.18 7.03 -13.56
CA ILE A 178 3.57 7.05 -14.98
C ILE A 178 2.73 8.05 -15.78
N LYS A 179 1.44 8.22 -15.46
CA LYS A 179 0.60 9.25 -16.09
C LYS A 179 1.14 10.65 -15.81
N GLN A 180 1.43 10.96 -14.55
CA GLN A 180 2.01 12.24 -14.16
C GLN A 180 3.38 12.48 -14.82
N TRP A 181 4.22 11.44 -14.90
CA TRP A 181 5.50 11.52 -15.58
C TRP A 181 5.34 11.89 -17.06
N LEU A 182 4.43 11.22 -17.77
CA LEU A 182 4.15 11.48 -19.19
C LEU A 182 3.66 12.91 -19.42
N GLU A 183 2.77 13.42 -18.56
CA GLU A 183 2.28 14.80 -18.61
C GLU A 183 3.39 15.83 -18.39
N GLN A 184 4.37 15.55 -17.53
CA GLN A 184 5.51 16.47 -17.30
C GLN A 184 6.54 16.39 -18.42
N SER A 185 6.70 15.22 -19.03
CA SER A 185 7.68 14.98 -20.10
C SER A 185 7.30 15.60 -21.44
N SER A 186 6.03 15.99 -21.65
CA SER A 186 5.59 16.62 -22.91
C SER A 186 6.15 18.03 -23.12
N ASP A 187 6.52 18.73 -22.04
CA ASP A 187 6.77 20.17 -22.12
C ASP A 187 8.27 20.54 -22.04
N HIS A 188 9.13 19.58 -21.68
CA HIS A 188 10.55 19.85 -21.42
C HIS A 188 11.50 18.96 -22.23
N THR A 189 12.49 19.58 -22.88
CA THR A 189 13.71 18.90 -23.35
C THR A 189 14.65 18.70 -22.17
N MET A 190 14.68 17.49 -21.61
CA MET A 190 15.59 17.13 -20.53
C MET A 190 17.04 17.06 -21.03
N ILE A 191 17.97 17.61 -20.27
CA ILE A 191 19.41 17.59 -20.56
C ILE A 191 20.07 16.48 -19.72
N GLU A 192 21.16 15.88 -20.20
CA GLU A 192 21.89 14.80 -19.51
C GLU A 192 22.21 15.10 -18.03
N GLN A 193 22.50 16.36 -17.71
CA GLN A 193 22.83 16.82 -16.36
C GLN A 193 21.66 16.71 -15.37
N GLU A 194 20.42 16.59 -15.86
CA GLU A 194 19.22 16.41 -15.02
C GLU A 194 18.96 14.92 -14.69
N GLN A 195 19.60 13.98 -15.39
CA GLN A 195 19.34 12.54 -15.20
C GLN A 195 19.72 12.05 -13.80
N ASP A 196 20.83 12.54 -13.25
CA ASP A 196 21.26 12.14 -11.90
C ASP A 196 20.32 12.70 -10.84
N SER A 197 19.83 13.94 -11.02
CA SER A 197 18.79 14.51 -10.16
C SER A 197 17.50 13.69 -10.22
N ILE A 198 17.10 13.25 -11.42
CA ILE A 198 15.93 12.37 -11.59
C ILE A 198 16.12 11.05 -10.85
N ARG A 199 17.29 10.40 -10.94
CA ARG A 199 17.55 9.14 -10.22
C ARG A 199 17.43 9.31 -8.71
N VAL A 200 17.94 10.42 -8.16
CA VAL A 200 17.81 10.71 -6.72
C VAL A 200 16.34 10.89 -6.32
N ASP A 201 15.57 11.65 -7.09
CA ASP A 201 14.13 11.86 -6.82
C ASP A 201 13.33 10.55 -6.95
N ILE A 202 13.65 9.74 -7.95
CA ILE A 202 13.01 8.44 -8.16
C ILE A 202 13.39 7.45 -7.07
N TRP A 203 14.63 7.48 -6.58
CA TRP A 203 15.06 6.62 -5.47
C TRP A 203 14.24 6.86 -4.20
N ASP A 204 14.00 8.12 -3.82
CA ASP A 204 13.14 8.45 -2.67
C ASP A 204 11.70 7.94 -2.88
N LYS A 205 11.13 8.16 -4.07
CA LYS A 205 9.80 7.64 -4.42
C LYS A 205 9.74 6.12 -4.40
N PHE A 206 10.76 5.45 -4.93
CA PHE A 206 10.88 4.00 -4.92
C PHE A 206 10.97 3.46 -3.50
N CYS A 207 11.75 4.10 -2.63
CA CYS A 207 11.85 3.69 -1.23
C CYS A 207 10.49 3.77 -0.52
N LYS A 208 9.81 4.92 -0.65
CA LYS A 208 8.46 5.12 -0.09
C LYS A 208 7.49 4.07 -0.62
N HIS A 209 7.47 3.85 -1.93
CA HIS A 209 6.60 2.86 -2.57
C HIS A 209 6.92 1.42 -2.13
N ALA A 210 8.20 1.07 -2.01
CA ALA A 210 8.61 -0.28 -1.65
C ALA A 210 8.25 -0.62 -0.19
N THR A 211 8.34 0.36 0.71
CA THR A 211 8.00 0.18 2.14
C THR A 211 6.54 -0.16 2.42
N LEU A 212 5.64 0.02 1.45
CA LEU A 212 4.24 -0.37 1.56
C LEU A 212 4.07 -1.90 1.71
N PHE A 213 4.92 -2.69 1.05
CA PHE A 213 4.87 -4.16 1.03
C PHE A 213 6.21 -4.82 1.39
N PHE A 214 7.24 -4.04 1.70
CA PHE A 214 8.53 -4.53 2.18
C PHE A 214 9.09 -3.59 3.27
N PRO A 215 8.73 -3.80 4.54
CA PRO A 215 9.01 -2.86 5.63
C PRO A 215 10.45 -2.90 6.17
N HIS A 216 11.33 -3.67 5.53
CA HIS A 216 12.73 -3.88 5.92
C HIS A 216 13.67 -2.96 5.12
N SER A 217 14.95 -2.93 5.51
CA SER A 217 15.96 -2.19 4.74
C SER A 217 15.99 -2.69 3.30
N LEU A 218 15.78 -1.78 2.35
CA LEU A 218 15.74 -2.12 0.93
C LEU A 218 17.12 -2.50 0.42
N VAL A 219 18.16 -1.84 0.90
CA VAL A 219 19.55 -2.16 0.55
C VAL A 219 20.14 -2.98 1.67
N VAL A 220 20.74 -4.11 1.31
CA VAL A 220 21.55 -4.94 2.20
C VAL A 220 23.00 -4.81 1.75
N SER A 221 23.84 -4.32 2.66
CA SER A 221 25.30 -4.33 2.51
C SER A 221 25.83 -5.45 3.40
N ASP A 222 26.71 -6.29 2.86
CA ASP A 222 27.37 -7.38 3.59
C ASP A 222 28.15 -6.88 4.82
#